data_AF-A0A2W4N611-F1
#
_entry.id   AF-A0A2W4N611-F1
#
_cell.length_a   1.000
_cell.length_b   1.000
_cell.length_c   1.000
_cell.angle_alpha   90.00
_cell.angle_beta   90.00
_cell.angle_gamma   90.00
#
_symmetry.space_group_name_H-M   'P 1'
#
loop_
_entity.id
_entity.type
_entity.pdbx_description
1 polymer ?
#
loop_
_entity_poly.entity_id
_entity_poly.type
_entity_poly.pdbx_seq_one_letter_code
_entity_poly.pdbx_strand_id
1 'polypeptide(L)'
;RVDFVANYMLYLFLELHPFNSSNRHRHNRNTIKPLFYRTDILTAKTDKFRAVEMDLAFEAELAVVNTKDRDRIIGLAEATGQILVHGKMTDAIKADLRMWARKNPRLFFSMHGDLTPAIKLNVLDAQGLGLIEYNQQTRTFIDMENGVDLYTHPVAEEPLESFVKYLKGNPDTYNRIKELLDYWETIPMV
;
A
#
# COMPACT_ATOMS: atom_id res chain seq x y z
N ARG A 1 1.47 -13.30 26.10
CA ARG A 1 1.27 -12.82 24.71
C ARG A 1 2.54 -13.15 23.95
N VAL A 2 2.43 -13.86 22.83
CA VAL A 2 3.58 -14.17 21.95
C VAL A 2 3.82 -12.93 21.10
N ASP A 3 4.98 -12.30 21.22
CA ASP A 3 5.36 -11.17 20.36
C ASP A 3 5.83 -11.72 19.02
N PHE A 4 4.96 -11.70 18.02
CA PHE A 4 5.22 -12.26 16.70
C PHE A 4 6.38 -11.56 15.98
N VAL A 5 6.62 -10.28 16.29
CA VAL A 5 7.67 -9.47 15.67
C VAL A 5 9.03 -9.86 16.23
N ALA A 6 9.16 -9.87 17.56
CA ALA A 6 10.38 -10.28 18.24
C ALA A 6 10.76 -11.73 17.90
N ASN A 7 9.77 -12.61 17.82
CA ASN A 7 10.00 -14.01 17.45
C ASN A 7 10.43 -14.16 15.98
N TYR A 8 9.82 -13.43 15.03
CA TYR A 8 10.26 -13.46 13.64
C TYR A 8 11.70 -12.98 13.48
N MET A 9 12.06 -11.86 14.12
CA MET A 9 13.43 -11.34 14.10
C MET A 9 14.43 -12.31 14.71
N LEU A 10 14.04 -13.01 15.78
CA LEU A 10 14.85 -14.08 16.36
C LEU A 10 15.06 -15.24 15.39
N TYR A 11 14.01 -15.69 14.70
CA TYR A 11 14.12 -16.77 13.71
C TYR A 11 14.97 -16.37 12.51
N LEU A 12 14.81 -15.14 12.01
CA LEU A 12 15.62 -14.58 10.94
C LEU A 12 17.10 -14.48 11.35
N PHE A 13 17.35 -13.99 12.56
CA PHE A 13 18.70 -13.91 13.13
C PHE A 13 19.34 -15.30 13.22
N LEU A 14 18.64 -16.29 13.77
CA LEU A 14 19.14 -17.67 13.90
C LEU A 14 19.38 -18.31 12.52
N GLU A 15 18.56 -18.00 11.52
CA GLU A 15 18.71 -18.51 10.16
C GLU A 15 19.96 -17.93 9.48
N LEU A 16 20.08 -16.61 9.51
CA LEU A 16 21.14 -15.87 8.81
C LEU A 16 22.44 -15.81 9.62
N HIS A 17 22.47 -16.36 10.84
CA HIS A 17 23.64 -16.33 11.68
C HIS A 17 24.85 -17.01 11.00
N PRO A 18 26.06 -16.42 11.06
CA PRO A 18 27.26 -17.00 10.45
C PRO A 18 27.62 -18.39 10.98
N PHE A 19 27.20 -18.69 12.22
CA PHE A 19 27.44 -19.97 12.88
C PHE A 19 26.35 -21.01 12.63
N ASN A 20 25.30 -20.67 11.87
CA ASN A 20 24.33 -21.66 11.43
C ASN A 20 24.96 -22.57 10.35
N SER A 21 25.11 -23.86 10.66
CA SER A 21 25.70 -24.85 9.76
C SER A 21 24.96 -24.98 8.42
N SER A 22 23.66 -24.70 8.42
CA SER A 22 22.82 -24.69 7.21
C SER A 22 23.08 -23.46 6.34
N ASN A 23 23.57 -22.35 6.93
CA ASN A 23 23.94 -21.13 6.20
C ASN A 23 25.34 -21.21 5.58
N ARG A 24 26.21 -22.08 6.12
CA ARG A 24 27.59 -22.32 5.63
C ARG A 24 27.67 -22.69 4.13
N HIS A 25 26.60 -23.24 3.57
CA HIS A 25 26.53 -23.73 2.18
C HIS A 25 25.76 -22.79 1.23
N ARG A 26 25.29 -21.62 1.71
CA ARG A 26 24.64 -20.61 0.86
C ARG A 26 25.69 -19.80 0.10
N HIS A 27 26.20 -20.36 -0.99
CA HIS A 27 27.38 -19.87 -1.72
C HIS A 27 27.22 -18.56 -2.51
N ASN A 28 26.18 -17.77 -2.27
CA ASN A 28 25.94 -16.58 -3.09
C ASN A 28 25.48 -15.40 -2.20
N ARG A 29 26.46 -14.59 -1.76
CA ARG A 29 26.29 -13.47 -0.80
C ARG A 29 25.26 -12.43 -1.25
N ASN A 30 25.00 -12.33 -2.56
CA ASN A 30 24.01 -11.40 -3.13
C ASN A 30 22.58 -12.01 -3.22
N THR A 31 22.39 -13.25 -2.79
CA THR A 31 21.11 -13.99 -2.85
C THR A 31 20.89 -14.83 -1.59
N ILE A 32 21.37 -14.39 -0.43
CA ILE A 32 21.00 -15.00 0.84
C ILE A 32 19.58 -14.51 1.15
N LYS A 33 18.57 -15.13 0.51
CA LYS A 33 17.17 -14.92 0.89
C LYS A 33 16.86 -15.81 2.09
N PRO A 34 16.08 -15.33 3.07
CA PRO A 34 15.64 -16.15 4.19
C PRO A 34 14.68 -17.24 3.65
N LEU A 35 14.81 -18.44 4.19
CA LEU A 35 13.88 -19.55 3.96
C LEU A 35 12.64 -19.38 4.82
N PHE A 36 12.79 -18.80 6.01
CA PHE A 36 11.66 -18.45 6.85
C PHE A 36 11.13 -17.09 6.42
N TYR A 37 9.97 -17.12 5.77
CA TYR A 37 9.15 -15.96 5.58
C TYR A 37 7.94 -16.05 6.51
N ARG A 38 7.47 -14.89 6.96
CA ARG A 38 6.20 -14.79 7.67
C ARG A 38 5.07 -15.18 6.73
N THR A 39 4.46 -16.33 6.97
CA THR A 39 3.39 -16.88 6.13
C THR A 39 2.15 -16.00 6.16
N ASP A 40 1.90 -15.31 7.26
CA ASP A 40 0.91 -14.25 7.45
C ASP A 40 1.15 -13.02 6.56
N ILE A 41 2.40 -12.64 6.31
CA ILE A 41 2.74 -11.54 5.37
C ILE A 41 2.57 -11.99 3.91
N LEU A 42 2.95 -13.22 3.56
CA LEU A 42 2.73 -13.73 2.20
C LEU A 42 1.26 -14.05 1.91
N THR A 43 0.51 -14.50 2.93
CA THR A 43 -0.95 -14.66 2.82
C THR A 43 -1.70 -13.34 2.90
N ALA A 44 -1.10 -12.25 3.39
CA ALA A 44 -1.66 -10.90 3.25
C ALA A 44 -1.84 -10.51 1.77
N LYS A 45 -1.05 -11.08 0.84
CA LYS A 45 -1.35 -11.08 -0.62
C LYS A 45 -2.44 -12.10 -0.98
N THR A 46 -3.52 -12.13 -0.21
CA THR A 46 -4.72 -12.91 -0.51
C THR A 46 -5.37 -12.43 -1.82
N ASP A 47 -6.24 -13.24 -2.41
CA ASP A 47 -7.06 -12.82 -3.57
C ASP A 47 -7.79 -11.49 -3.33
N LYS A 48 -8.14 -11.18 -2.07
CA LYS A 48 -8.71 -9.88 -1.67
C LYS A 48 -7.77 -8.72 -1.93
N PHE A 49 -6.49 -8.86 -1.60
CA PHE A 49 -5.48 -7.83 -1.88
C PHE A 49 -5.28 -7.63 -3.37
N ARG A 50 -5.24 -8.73 -4.14
CA ARG A 50 -5.15 -8.66 -5.61
C ARG A 50 -6.39 -8.01 -6.21
N ALA A 51 -7.58 -8.28 -5.69
CA ALA A 51 -8.82 -7.62 -6.11
C ALA A 51 -8.75 -6.10 -5.84
N VAL A 52 -8.31 -5.70 -4.65
CA VAL A 52 -8.12 -4.29 -4.30
C VAL A 52 -7.10 -3.60 -5.20
N GLU A 53 -5.95 -4.24 -5.49
CA GLU A 53 -4.96 -3.68 -6.42
C GLU A 53 -5.53 -3.53 -7.84
N MET A 54 -6.34 -4.49 -8.28
CA MET A 54 -7.03 -4.42 -9.57
C MET A 54 -8.07 -3.29 -9.60
N ASP A 55 -8.83 -3.12 -8.53
CA ASP A 55 -9.81 -2.03 -8.39
C ASP A 55 -9.11 -0.68 -8.41
N LEU A 56 -7.98 -0.53 -7.70
CA LEU A 56 -7.19 0.70 -7.70
C LEU A 56 -6.59 0.99 -9.08
N ALA A 57 -6.11 -0.04 -9.78
CA ALA A 57 -5.64 0.12 -11.15
C ALA A 57 -6.77 0.59 -12.08
N PHE A 58 -7.99 0.06 -11.90
CA PHE A 58 -9.16 0.48 -12.65
C PHE A 58 -9.58 1.92 -12.32
N GLU A 59 -9.59 2.29 -11.04
CA GLU A 59 -9.85 3.66 -10.59
C GLU A 59 -8.83 4.65 -11.16
N ALA A 60 -7.54 4.28 -11.19
CA ALA A 60 -6.48 5.10 -11.77
C ALA A 60 -6.67 5.31 -13.28
N GLU A 61 -7.02 4.24 -14.01
CA GLU A 61 -7.37 4.36 -15.43
C GLU A 61 -8.57 5.30 -15.64
N LEU A 62 -9.61 5.14 -14.82
CA LEU A 62 -10.85 5.91 -14.87
C LEU A 62 -10.61 7.39 -14.54
N ALA A 63 -9.74 7.70 -13.59
CA ALA A 63 -9.31 9.06 -13.26
C ALA A 63 -8.62 9.74 -14.47
N VAL A 64 -7.73 9.01 -15.17
CA VAL A 64 -7.13 9.52 -16.42
C VAL A 64 -8.21 9.75 -17.48
N VAL A 65 -9.16 8.83 -17.65
CA VAL A 65 -10.27 8.98 -18.62
C VAL A 65 -11.09 10.23 -18.34
N ASN A 66 -11.44 10.44 -17.07
CA ASN A 66 -12.29 11.54 -16.63
C ASN A 66 -11.59 12.90 -16.65
N THR A 67 -10.27 12.92 -16.68
CA THR A 67 -9.51 14.16 -16.86
C THR A 67 -9.75 14.70 -18.27
N LYS A 68 -10.46 15.84 -18.36
CA LYS A 68 -10.78 16.52 -19.62
C LYS A 68 -9.78 17.62 -19.96
N ASP A 69 -9.14 18.19 -18.95
CA ASP A 69 -8.22 19.32 -19.10
C ASP A 69 -6.92 18.87 -19.76
N ARG A 70 -6.65 19.38 -20.97
CA ARG A 70 -5.46 19.04 -21.74
C ARG A 70 -4.17 19.35 -20.99
N ASP A 71 -4.09 20.53 -20.37
CA ASP A 71 -2.89 20.97 -19.67
C ASP A 71 -2.59 20.10 -18.44
N ARG A 72 -3.65 19.62 -17.77
CA ARG A 72 -3.51 18.67 -16.66
C ARG A 72 -3.00 17.31 -17.12
N ILE A 73 -3.49 16.81 -18.26
CA ILE A 73 -3.00 15.55 -18.84
C ILE A 73 -1.52 15.67 -19.22
N ILE A 74 -1.13 16.81 -19.82
CA ILE A 74 0.26 17.08 -20.20
C ILE A 74 1.14 17.18 -18.96
N GLY A 75 0.75 17.96 -17.95
CA GLY A 75 1.52 18.09 -16.71
C GLY A 75 1.68 16.77 -15.96
N LEU A 76 0.64 15.92 -15.93
CA LEU A 76 0.76 14.57 -15.38
C LEU A 76 1.71 13.69 -16.20
N ALA A 77 1.62 13.72 -17.53
CA ALA A 77 2.51 12.97 -18.39
C ALA A 77 3.98 13.39 -18.21
N GLU A 78 4.26 14.69 -18.09
CA GLU A 78 5.60 15.21 -17.80
C GLU A 78 6.11 14.75 -16.43
N ALA A 79 5.30 14.86 -15.38
CA ALA A 79 5.65 14.41 -14.04
C ALA A 79 5.96 12.90 -13.99
N THR A 80 5.28 12.10 -14.81
CA THR A 80 5.51 10.65 -14.93
C THR A 80 6.73 10.27 -15.78
N GLY A 81 7.45 11.26 -16.33
CA GLY A 81 8.63 11.05 -17.17
C GLY A 81 8.31 10.56 -18.59
N GLN A 82 7.08 10.75 -19.07
CA GLN A 82 6.71 10.36 -20.42
C GLN A 82 7.29 11.34 -21.45
N ILE A 83 7.87 10.79 -22.52
CA ILE A 83 8.43 11.61 -23.60
C ILE A 83 7.29 12.20 -24.42
N LEU A 84 7.12 13.52 -24.29
CA LEU A 84 6.21 14.30 -25.11
C LEU A 84 6.91 14.68 -26.42
N VAL A 85 6.68 13.88 -27.46
CA VAL A 85 7.15 14.23 -28.80
C VAL A 85 6.30 15.41 -29.32
N HIS A 86 6.95 16.43 -29.90
CA HIS A 86 6.24 17.54 -30.55
C HIS A 86 5.23 17.01 -31.57
N GLY A 87 3.96 17.44 -31.46
CA GLY A 87 2.87 17.03 -32.36
C GLY A 87 2.13 15.76 -31.96
N LYS A 88 2.48 15.11 -30.84
CA LYS A 88 1.70 13.97 -30.34
C LYS A 88 0.29 14.42 -29.97
N MET A 89 -0.73 13.74 -30.54
CA MET A 89 -2.12 14.04 -30.23
C MET A 89 -2.40 13.77 -28.76
N THR A 90 -3.24 14.61 -28.14
CA THR A 90 -3.62 14.50 -26.72
C THR A 90 -4.14 13.11 -26.38
N ASP A 91 -4.84 12.45 -27.30
CA ASP A 91 -5.37 11.10 -27.11
C ASP A 91 -4.27 10.04 -26.97
N ALA A 92 -3.16 10.19 -27.69
CA ALA A 92 -2.02 9.28 -27.58
C ALA A 92 -1.28 9.48 -26.25
N ILE A 93 -1.14 10.73 -25.79
CA ILE A 93 -0.59 11.04 -24.45
C ILE A 93 -1.51 10.45 -23.37
N LYS A 94 -2.82 10.61 -23.54
CA LYS A 94 -3.82 10.08 -22.61
C LYS A 94 -3.82 8.55 -22.56
N ALA A 95 -3.60 7.88 -23.68
CA ALA A 95 -3.46 6.42 -23.75
C ALA A 95 -2.22 5.93 -22.99
N ASP A 96 -1.08 6.58 -23.18
CA ASP A 96 0.16 6.25 -22.47
C ASP A 96 0.06 6.52 -20.98
N LEU A 97 -0.52 7.66 -20.60
CA LEU A 97 -0.81 7.98 -19.20
C LEU A 97 -1.74 6.96 -18.57
N ARG A 98 -2.76 6.47 -19.29
CA ARG A 98 -3.65 5.40 -18.81
C ARG A 98 -2.87 4.10 -18.57
N MET A 99 -2.05 3.66 -19.51
CA MET A 99 -1.23 2.44 -19.35
C MET A 99 -0.25 2.56 -18.18
N TRP A 100 0.32 3.75 -17.99
CA TRP A 100 1.22 4.02 -16.88
C TRP A 100 0.48 4.03 -15.54
N ALA A 101 -0.69 4.68 -15.46
CA ALA A 101 -1.52 4.74 -14.26
C ALA A 101 -1.99 3.36 -13.82
N ARG A 102 -2.37 2.48 -14.78
CA ARG A 102 -2.71 1.08 -14.50
C ARG A 102 -1.55 0.31 -13.87
N LYS A 103 -0.32 0.53 -14.36
CA LYS A 103 0.88 -0.16 -13.87
C LYS A 103 1.34 0.38 -12.52
N ASN A 104 1.13 1.67 -12.26
CA ASN A 104 1.63 2.37 -11.06
C ASN A 104 0.52 3.19 -10.39
N PRO A 105 -0.58 2.56 -9.92
CA PRO A 105 -1.74 3.29 -9.44
C PRO A 105 -1.45 4.11 -8.17
N ARG A 106 -0.62 3.58 -7.26
CA ARG A 106 -0.19 4.28 -6.03
C ARG A 106 0.49 5.61 -6.35
N LEU A 107 1.48 5.55 -7.24
CA LEU A 107 2.26 6.70 -7.65
C LEU A 107 1.40 7.70 -8.43
N PHE A 108 0.50 7.21 -9.29
CA PHE A 108 -0.45 8.06 -10.00
C PHE A 108 -1.28 8.93 -9.05
N PHE A 109 -1.93 8.35 -8.04
CA PHE A 109 -2.77 9.11 -7.11
C PHE A 109 -1.98 10.10 -6.24
N SER A 110 -0.75 9.76 -5.87
CA SER A 110 0.14 10.71 -5.17
C SER A 110 0.41 11.98 -5.98
N MET A 111 0.47 11.87 -7.31
CA MET A 111 0.72 13.01 -8.22
C MET A 111 -0.56 13.68 -8.71
N HIS A 112 -1.67 12.95 -8.81
CA HIS A 112 -2.96 13.46 -9.30
C HIS A 112 -3.60 14.50 -8.37
N GLY A 113 -3.17 14.54 -7.10
CA GLY A 113 -3.64 15.46 -6.06
C GLY A 113 -4.91 14.97 -5.33
N ASP A 114 -5.52 13.87 -5.79
CA ASP A 114 -6.58 13.19 -5.03
C ASP A 114 -5.95 12.09 -4.17
N LEU A 115 -5.85 12.39 -2.87
CA LEU A 115 -5.29 11.47 -1.88
C LEU A 115 -6.28 10.37 -1.48
N THR A 116 -7.56 10.49 -1.83
CA THR A 116 -8.61 9.57 -1.36
C THR A 116 -8.30 8.10 -1.69
N PRO A 117 -7.92 7.76 -2.94
CA PRO A 117 -7.58 6.37 -3.29
C PRO A 117 -6.27 5.90 -2.65
N ALA A 118 -5.31 6.80 -2.44
CA ALA A 118 -4.05 6.50 -1.75
C ALA A 118 -4.28 6.22 -0.27
N ILE A 119 -5.13 7.00 0.42
CA ILE A 119 -5.52 6.78 1.82
C ILE A 119 -6.24 5.43 1.94
N LYS A 120 -7.20 5.16 1.04
CA LYS A 120 -7.94 3.89 1.00
C LYS A 120 -7.00 2.70 0.91
N LEU A 121 -5.98 2.78 0.06
CA LEU A 121 -4.99 1.74 -0.07
C LEU A 121 -4.14 1.56 1.20
N ASN A 122 -3.65 2.65 1.78
CA ASN A 122 -2.87 2.60 3.01
C ASN A 122 -3.68 1.96 4.16
N VAL A 123 -4.97 2.27 4.26
CA VAL A 123 -5.87 1.62 5.22
C VAL A 123 -5.96 0.12 4.97
N LEU A 124 -6.13 -0.30 3.72
CA LEU A 124 -6.22 -1.72 3.35
C LEU A 124 -4.91 -2.46 3.58
N ASP A 125 -3.78 -1.83 3.27
CA ASP A 125 -2.43 -2.35 3.57
C ASP A 125 -2.26 -2.50 5.09
N ALA A 126 -2.68 -1.50 5.86
CA ALA A 126 -2.59 -1.53 7.32
C ALA A 126 -3.50 -2.62 7.92
N GLN A 127 -4.67 -2.86 7.34
CA GLN A 127 -5.53 -3.98 7.69
C GLN A 127 -4.92 -5.33 7.29
N GLY A 128 -4.33 -5.42 6.10
CA GLY A 128 -3.67 -6.63 5.61
C GLY A 128 -2.45 -7.04 6.45
N LEU A 129 -1.72 -6.05 6.99
CA LEU A 129 -0.60 -6.26 7.91
C LEU A 129 -1.04 -6.48 9.37
N GLY A 130 -2.33 -6.34 9.67
CA GLY A 130 -2.88 -6.48 11.02
C GLY A 130 -2.54 -5.32 11.95
N LEU A 131 -2.21 -4.15 11.40
CA LEU A 131 -1.99 -2.90 12.16
C LEU A 131 -3.31 -2.27 12.59
N ILE A 132 -4.34 -2.43 11.75
CA ILE A 132 -5.69 -1.95 12.00
C ILE A 132 -6.64 -3.13 11.89
N GLU A 133 -7.56 -3.26 12.85
CA GLU A 133 -8.64 -4.23 12.78
C GLU A 133 -10.00 -3.51 12.73
N TYR A 134 -10.95 -4.08 12.01
CA TYR A 134 -12.32 -3.59 11.99
C TYR A 134 -13.22 -4.56 12.77
N ASN A 135 -13.72 -4.11 13.92
CA ASN A 135 -14.66 -4.86 14.73
C ASN A 135 -16.09 -4.64 14.22
N GLN A 136 -16.70 -5.70 13.68
CA GLN A 136 -18.05 -5.64 13.12
C GLN A 136 -19.15 -5.41 14.17
N GLN A 137 -18.95 -5.86 15.42
CA GLN A 137 -19.97 -5.76 16.46
C GLN A 137 -20.07 -4.34 17.01
N THR A 138 -18.92 -3.73 17.28
CA THR A 138 -18.83 -2.36 17.79
C THR A 138 -18.75 -1.33 16.68
N ARG A 139 -18.55 -1.77 15.43
CA ARG A 139 -18.41 -0.92 14.24
C ARG A 139 -17.21 0.02 14.32
N THR A 140 -16.19 -0.39 15.07
CA THR A 140 -15.00 0.41 15.36
C THR A 140 -13.79 -0.11 14.61
N PHE A 141 -13.01 0.81 14.06
CA PHE A 141 -11.64 0.57 13.65
C PHE A 141 -10.75 0.71 14.88
N ILE A 142 -9.91 -0.30 15.11
CA ILE A 142 -9.05 -0.41 16.29
C ILE A 142 -7.61 -0.45 15.81
N ASP A 143 -6.75 0.35 16.44
CA ASP A 143 -5.31 0.24 16.29
C ASP A 143 -4.80 -0.96 17.09
N MET A 144 -4.20 -1.94 16.42
CA MET A 144 -3.77 -3.18 17.05
C MET A 144 -2.47 -3.05 17.85
N GLU A 145 -1.69 -1.99 17.63
CA GLU A 145 -0.48 -1.73 18.40
C GLU A 145 -0.82 -1.35 19.85
N ASN A 146 -1.76 -0.41 20.02
CA ASN A 146 -2.13 0.17 21.31
C ASN A 146 -3.51 -0.26 21.82
N GLY A 147 -4.31 -0.95 21.00
CA GLY A 147 -5.68 -1.35 21.33
C GLY A 147 -6.65 -0.19 21.47
N VAL A 148 -6.35 0.95 20.84
CA VAL A 148 -7.15 2.18 20.93
C VAL A 148 -8.16 2.22 19.79
N ASP A 149 -9.41 2.55 20.11
CA ASP A 149 -10.44 2.81 19.11
C ASP A 149 -10.07 4.06 18.30
N LEU A 150 -9.86 3.89 16.99
CA LEU A 150 -9.54 4.96 16.06
C LEU A 150 -10.80 5.70 15.61
N TYR A 151 -11.82 4.94 15.20
CA TYR A 151 -13.00 5.50 14.57
C TYR A 151 -14.20 4.56 14.63
N THR A 152 -15.37 5.09 15.00
CA THR A 152 -16.65 4.37 14.92
C THR A 152 -17.44 4.87 13.72
N HIS A 153 -17.70 3.99 12.75
CA HIS A 153 -18.44 4.41 11.56
C HIS A 153 -19.96 4.47 11.80
N PRO A 154 -20.68 5.41 11.14
CA PRO A 154 -22.13 5.50 11.17
C PRO A 154 -22.80 4.32 10.45
N VAL A 155 -24.00 3.93 10.88
CA VAL A 155 -24.73 2.74 10.37
C VAL A 155 -25.06 2.81 8.88
N ALA A 156 -25.21 4.01 8.33
CA ALA A 156 -25.71 4.23 6.98
C ALA A 156 -24.59 4.32 5.92
N GLU A 157 -23.32 4.29 6.32
CA GLU A 157 -22.17 4.45 5.42
C GLU A 157 -21.37 3.14 5.33
N GLU A 158 -20.70 2.92 4.19
CA GLU A 158 -19.73 1.83 4.10
C GLU A 158 -18.54 2.07 5.06
N PRO A 159 -18.08 1.06 5.81
CA PRO A 159 -17.06 1.25 6.84
C PRO A 159 -15.76 1.85 6.31
N LEU A 160 -15.29 1.34 5.17
CA LEU A 160 -14.01 1.76 4.58
C LEU A 160 -14.09 3.19 4.05
N GLU A 161 -15.13 3.53 3.28
CA GLU A 161 -15.32 4.88 2.73
C GLU A 161 -15.50 5.93 3.83
N SER A 162 -16.26 5.58 4.89
CA SER A 162 -16.45 6.44 6.05
C SER A 162 -15.14 6.69 6.79
N PHE A 163 -14.31 5.65 6.96
CA PHE A 163 -13.01 5.78 7.61
C PHE A 163 -12.00 6.58 6.77
N VAL A 164 -11.97 6.39 5.44
CA VAL A 164 -11.14 7.20 4.53
C VAL A 164 -11.52 8.68 4.59
N LYS A 165 -12.82 8.98 4.63
CA LYS A 165 -13.34 10.35 4.81
C LYS A 165 -12.91 10.93 6.15
N TYR A 166 -12.95 10.15 7.23
CA TYR A 166 -12.44 10.55 8.54
C TYR A 166 -10.94 10.85 8.51
N LEU A 167 -10.11 10.00 7.90
CA LEU A 167 -8.67 10.18 7.81
C LEU A 167 -8.28 11.42 6.98
N LYS A 168 -9.06 11.75 5.95
CA LYS A 168 -8.88 12.98 5.18
C LYS A 168 -9.06 14.25 6.03
N GLY A 169 -9.92 14.19 7.05
CA GLY A 169 -10.12 15.28 8.02
C GLY A 169 -9.18 15.23 9.23
N ASN A 170 -8.49 14.11 9.47
CA ASN A 170 -7.62 13.88 10.63
C ASN A 170 -6.22 13.44 10.17
N PRO A 171 -5.38 14.39 9.73
CA PRO A 171 -4.07 14.08 9.15
C PRO A 171 -3.12 13.45 10.15
N ASP A 172 -3.23 13.74 11.45
CA ASP A 172 -2.35 13.16 12.49
C ASP A 172 -2.55 11.65 12.60
N THR A 173 -3.80 11.19 12.63
CA THR A 173 -4.13 9.75 12.65
C THR A 173 -3.65 9.07 11.37
N TYR A 174 -3.80 9.72 10.22
CA TYR A 174 -3.34 9.18 8.95
C TYR A 174 -1.80 9.09 8.87
N ASN A 175 -1.10 10.14 9.29
CA ASN A 175 0.37 10.16 9.31
C ASN A 175 0.93 9.06 10.22
N ARG A 176 0.30 8.83 11.37
CA ARG A 176 0.68 7.72 12.24
C ARG A 176 0.52 6.36 11.57
N ILE A 177 -0.62 6.11 10.91
CA ILE A 177 -0.84 4.86 10.16
C ILE A 177 0.23 4.71 9.08
N LYS A 178 0.56 5.81 8.39
CA LYS A 178 1.58 5.84 7.36
C LYS A 178 2.99 5.57 7.91
N GLU A 179 3.37 6.15 9.05
CA GLU A 179 4.66 5.87 9.70
C GLU A 179 4.78 4.40 10.10
N LEU A 180 3.69 3.80 10.59
CA LEU A 180 3.66 2.37 10.88
C LEU A 180 3.84 1.55 9.59
N LEU A 181 3.12 1.88 8.52
CA LEU A 181 3.29 1.22 7.22
C LEU A 181 4.71 1.34 6.69
N ASP A 182 5.27 2.55 6.71
CA ASP A 182 6.63 2.84 6.24
C ASP A 182 7.65 2.04 7.06
N TYR A 183 7.45 1.90 8.38
CA TYR A 183 8.29 1.03 9.23
C TYR A 183 8.25 -0.42 8.74
N TRP A 184 7.08 -0.95 8.39
CA TRP A 184 6.93 -2.33 7.90
C TRP A 184 7.42 -2.54 6.46
N GLU A 185 7.35 -1.51 5.59
CA GLU A 185 7.90 -1.55 4.22
C GLU A 185 9.43 -1.35 4.18
N THR A 186 9.99 -0.61 5.13
CA THR A 186 11.43 -0.28 5.19
C THR A 186 12.26 -1.31 5.94
N ILE A 187 11.66 -2.27 6.65
CA ILE A 187 12.40 -3.46 7.10
C ILE A 187 12.92 -4.13 5.83
N PRO A 188 14.24 -4.10 5.55
CA PRO A 188 14.77 -4.78 4.41
C PRO A 188 14.38 -6.25 4.59
N MET A 189 13.79 -6.84 3.55
CA MET A 189 13.75 -8.29 3.42
C MET A 189 15.21 -8.76 3.37
N VAL A 190 15.82 -8.93 4.55
CA VAL A 190 17.14 -9.55 4.72
C VAL A 190 16.98 -11.02 4.42
#